data_AF-A0AAE5VMZ8-F1
#
_entry.id   AF-A0AAE5VMZ8-F1
#
_cell.length_a   1.000
_cell.length_b   1.000
_cell.length_c   1.000
_cell.angle_alpha   90.00
_cell.angle_beta   90.00
_cell.angle_gamma   90.00
#
_symmetry.space_group_name_H-M   'P 1'
#
loop_
_entity.id
_entity.type
_entity.pdbx_description
1 polymer ?
#
loop_
_entity_poly.entity_id
_entity_poly.type
_entity_poly.pdbx_seq_one_letter_code
_entity_poly.pdbx_strand_id
1 'polypeptide(L)'
;MVDSVTSTTATTTAATTAASKSDSKAATLDYDNFLQLLIAQMKNQDPTDPMDASEQVAQLATFSQVEQTIKTNTNLENLISINTLSNASSYIGKTLTSADEKTTGVVASVKVTSDGLTATTTTGGTIVIGSGIKIADTATTAS
;
A
#
# COMPACT_ATOMS: atom_id res chain seq x y z
N MET A 1 35.26 19.32 -26.22
CA MET A 1 34.40 18.69 -27.25
C MET A 1 35.20 17.54 -27.85
N VAL A 2 34.54 16.44 -28.24
CA VAL A 2 35.05 15.04 -28.22
C VAL A 2 35.26 14.53 -26.78
N ASP A 3 35.06 13.27 -26.37
CA ASP A 3 34.32 12.09 -26.89
C ASP A 3 34.10 11.09 -25.70
N SER A 4 33.40 9.95 -25.72
CA SER A 4 32.71 9.16 -26.76
C SER A 4 31.53 8.34 -26.17
N VAL A 5 31.13 7.24 -26.82
CA VAL A 5 30.05 6.28 -26.44
C VAL A 5 30.55 4.94 -25.86
N THR A 6 29.67 4.21 -25.14
CA THR A 6 29.36 2.74 -25.27
C THR A 6 29.28 1.92 -23.95
N SER A 7 28.25 1.05 -23.89
CA SER A 7 28.07 -0.13 -23.00
C SER A 7 27.87 0.04 -21.48
N THR A 8 27.28 -0.89 -20.71
CA THR A 8 26.31 -2.03 -20.89
C THR A 8 26.05 -2.59 -19.46
N THR A 9 25.00 -3.41 -19.26
CA THR A 9 24.64 -4.19 -18.02
C THR A 9 23.66 -3.42 -17.11
N ALA A 10 22.35 -3.70 -17.04
CA ALA A 10 21.56 -4.93 -16.82
C ALA A 10 21.46 -5.37 -15.34
N THR A 11 20.22 -5.49 -14.81
CA THR A 11 19.87 -6.02 -13.47
C THR A 11 20.35 -5.11 -12.30
N THR A 12 19.57 -4.75 -11.27
CA THR A 12 18.55 -5.51 -10.53
C THR A 12 17.39 -4.66 -10.00
N THR A 13 16.15 -5.01 -10.36
CA THR A 13 14.93 -4.57 -9.66
C THR A 13 14.74 -5.37 -8.37
N ALA A 14 15.53 -5.08 -7.32
CA ALA A 14 15.46 -5.80 -6.04
C ALA A 14 16.09 -5.03 -4.86
N ALA A 15 15.52 -3.88 -4.46
CA ALA A 15 16.01 -3.11 -3.29
C ALA A 15 14.93 -2.47 -2.40
N THR A 16 13.75 -2.14 -2.92
CA THR A 16 12.78 -1.28 -2.21
C THR A 16 12.01 -1.99 -1.08
N THR A 17 12.06 -3.32 -0.98
CA THR A 17 11.34 -4.08 0.07
C THR A 17 12.20 -4.37 1.32
N ALA A 18 13.47 -3.98 1.34
CA ALA A 18 14.37 -4.17 2.48
C ALA A 18 14.32 -3.00 3.48
N ALA A 19 14.18 -1.75 3.01
CA ALA A 19 14.17 -0.55 3.84
C ALA A 19 13.09 -0.60 4.94
N SER A 20 11.83 -0.88 4.56
CA SER A 20 10.67 -0.89 5.47
C SER A 20 10.66 -2.00 6.54
N LYS A 21 11.63 -2.93 6.49
CA LYS A 21 11.93 -3.90 7.56
C LYS A 21 13.12 -3.45 8.41
N SER A 22 14.05 -2.69 7.86
CA SER A 22 15.17 -2.11 8.60
C SER A 22 14.69 -0.99 9.53
N ASP A 23 13.83 -0.08 9.07
CA ASP A 23 13.35 1.05 9.89
C ASP A 23 12.53 0.60 11.10
N SER A 24 11.55 -0.30 10.91
CA SER A 24 10.75 -0.80 12.05
C SER A 24 11.55 -1.71 12.99
N LYS A 25 12.64 -2.33 12.51
CA LYS A 25 13.57 -3.09 13.37
C LYS A 25 14.59 -2.19 14.06
N ALA A 26 14.91 -1.04 13.48
CA ALA A 26 15.68 0.02 14.11
C ALA A 26 14.86 0.67 15.23
N ALA A 27 13.64 1.15 14.95
CA ALA A 27 12.76 1.79 15.93
C ALA A 27 12.45 0.90 17.16
N THR A 28 12.23 -0.41 16.96
CA THR A 28 12.05 -1.36 18.08
C THR A 28 13.35 -1.65 18.83
N LEU A 29 14.49 -1.73 18.14
CA LEU A 29 15.80 -1.92 18.77
C LEU A 29 16.26 -0.67 19.55
N ASP A 30 15.92 0.53 19.06
CA ASP A 30 16.15 1.80 19.76
C ASP A 30 15.31 1.85 21.04
N TYR A 31 14.01 1.53 20.94
CA TYR A 31 13.10 1.48 22.10
C TYR A 31 13.58 0.54 23.21
N ASP A 32 14.03 -0.68 22.89
CA ASP A 32 14.53 -1.63 23.89
C ASP A 32 15.85 -1.18 24.54
N ASN A 33 16.80 -0.65 23.75
CA ASN A 33 18.03 -0.06 24.30
C ASN A 33 17.74 1.18 25.15
N PHE A 34 16.74 1.98 24.77
CA PHE A 34 16.35 3.19 25.48
C PHE A 34 15.58 2.91 26.76
N LEU A 35 14.73 1.87 26.80
CA LEU A 35 14.17 1.34 28.05
C LEU A 35 15.27 0.81 28.99
N GLN A 36 16.28 0.13 28.44
CA GLN A 36 17.41 -0.34 29.22
C GLN A 36 18.26 0.82 29.77
N LEU A 37 18.42 1.90 29.01
CA LEU A 37 19.04 3.15 29.45
C LEU A 37 18.19 3.89 30.50
N LEU A 38 16.87 3.94 30.33
CA LEU A 38 15.92 4.51 31.29
C LEU A 38 15.97 3.76 32.63
N ILE A 39 16.01 2.42 32.61
CA ILE A 39 16.18 1.59 33.82
C ILE A 39 17.56 1.84 34.45
N ALA A 40 18.62 2.00 33.65
CA ALA A 40 19.96 2.32 34.16
C ALA A 40 20.00 3.72 34.81
N GLN A 41 19.34 4.72 34.21
CA GLN A 41 19.21 6.06 34.76
C GLN A 41 18.34 6.07 36.03
N MET A 42 17.21 5.35 36.05
CA MET A 42 16.34 5.25 37.23
C MET A 42 17.02 4.54 38.42
N LYS A 43 18.05 3.72 38.16
CA LYS A 43 18.91 3.13 39.20
C LYS A 43 20.03 4.05 39.69
N ASN A 44 20.28 5.18 39.03
CA ASN A 44 21.48 6.00 39.22
C ASN A 44 21.24 7.52 39.27
N GLN A 45 19.97 7.95 39.23
CA GLN A 45 19.53 9.32 39.47
C GLN A 45 19.04 9.49 40.91
N ASP A 46 19.30 10.66 41.49
CA ASP A 46 18.74 11.08 42.77
C ASP A 46 17.21 11.28 42.58
N PRO A 47 16.33 10.77 43.47
CA PRO A 47 14.87 10.74 43.27
C PRO A 47 14.13 12.08 43.08
N THR A 48 14.81 13.23 43.02
CA THR A 48 14.15 14.55 43.03
C THR A 48 13.73 15.11 41.66
N ASP A 49 14.30 14.67 40.54
CA ASP A 49 13.93 15.18 39.19
C ASP A 49 13.86 14.08 38.10
N PRO A 50 12.78 13.27 38.05
CA PRO A 50 12.62 12.20 37.07
C PRO A 50 11.93 12.59 35.74
N MET A 51 11.44 13.83 35.58
CA MET A 51 10.46 14.14 34.52
C MET A 51 11.02 14.14 33.08
N ASP A 52 12.11 14.88 32.83
CA ASP A 52 12.53 15.28 31.47
C ASP A 52 12.79 14.07 30.53
N ALA A 53 13.54 13.07 31.01
CA ALA A 53 13.79 11.84 30.24
C ALA A 53 12.51 11.02 30.00
N SER A 54 11.62 10.91 31.00
CA SER A 54 10.39 10.11 30.88
C SER A 54 9.38 10.70 29.90
N GLU A 55 9.31 12.03 29.80
CA GLU A 55 8.37 12.74 28.94
C GLU A 55 8.77 12.62 27.47
N GLN A 56 10.06 12.69 27.17
CA GLN A 56 10.60 12.40 25.83
C GLN A 56 10.40 10.93 25.42
N VAL A 57 10.56 9.96 26.34
CA VAL A 57 10.20 8.54 26.10
C VAL A 57 8.72 8.40 25.76
N ALA A 58 7.84 9.02 26.54
CA ALA A 58 6.39 8.94 26.33
C ALA A 58 5.98 9.50 24.96
N GLN A 59 6.62 10.58 24.51
CA GLN A 59 6.34 11.18 23.21
C GLN A 59 6.85 10.32 22.04
N LEU A 60 8.05 9.71 22.16
CA LEU A 60 8.57 8.76 21.17
C LEU A 60 7.75 7.46 21.09
N ALA A 61 7.32 6.93 22.24
CA ALA A 61 6.43 5.77 22.30
C ALA A 61 5.07 6.07 21.63
N THR A 62 4.52 7.27 21.88
CA THR A 62 3.29 7.74 21.23
C THR A 62 3.46 7.86 19.72
N PHE A 63 4.58 8.42 19.24
CA PHE A 63 4.87 8.51 17.81
C PHE A 63 5.00 7.13 17.16
N SER A 64 5.73 6.21 17.80
CA SER A 64 5.89 4.82 17.33
C SER A 64 4.56 4.06 17.26
N GLN A 65 3.67 4.28 18.23
CA GLN A 65 2.31 3.73 18.26
C GLN A 65 1.47 4.27 17.07
N VAL A 66 1.61 5.56 16.75
CA VAL A 66 0.94 6.21 15.61
C VAL A 66 1.48 5.67 14.28
N GLU A 67 2.81 5.58 14.10
CA GLU A 67 3.41 5.01 12.89
C GLU A 67 3.00 3.54 12.69
N GLN A 68 3.01 2.72 13.75
CA GLN A 68 2.55 1.33 13.67
C GLN A 68 1.06 1.25 13.31
N THR A 69 0.24 2.19 13.77
CA THR A 69 -1.18 2.30 13.38
C THR A 69 -1.33 2.66 11.90
N ILE A 70 -0.59 3.66 11.42
CA ILE A 70 -0.56 4.06 10.00
C ILE A 70 -0.14 2.87 9.12
N LYS A 71 0.97 2.20 9.48
CA LYS A 71 1.47 1.01 8.77
C LYS A 71 0.45 -0.13 8.75
N THR A 72 -0.31 -0.30 9.83
CA THR A 72 -1.39 -1.29 9.91
C THR A 72 -2.53 -0.93 8.97
N ASN A 73 -2.96 0.34 8.94
CA ASN A 73 -3.99 0.83 8.02
C ASN A 73 -3.58 0.66 6.55
N THR A 74 -2.35 1.06 6.17
CA THR A 74 -1.83 0.85 4.81
C THR A 74 -1.77 -0.63 4.42
N ASN A 75 -1.44 -1.53 5.36
CA ASN A 75 -1.48 -2.98 5.10
C ASN A 75 -2.92 -3.49 4.89
N LEU A 76 -3.90 -2.96 5.63
CA LEU A 76 -5.32 -3.28 5.45
C LEU A 76 -5.86 -2.77 4.10
N GLU A 77 -5.52 -1.54 3.71
CA GLU A 77 -5.85 -0.96 2.40
C GLU A 77 -5.26 -1.80 1.24
N ASN A 78 -4.02 -2.25 1.38
CA ASN A 78 -3.38 -3.16 0.42
C ASN A 78 -4.10 -4.52 0.34
N LEU A 79 -4.51 -5.10 1.48
CA LEU A 79 -5.27 -6.35 1.50
C LEU A 79 -6.66 -6.21 0.86
N ILE A 80 -7.36 -5.10 1.12
CA ILE A 80 -8.64 -4.77 0.47
C ILE A 80 -8.44 -4.59 -1.04
N SER A 81 -7.37 -3.92 -1.46
CA SER A 81 -7.02 -3.73 -2.88
C SER A 81 -6.72 -5.06 -3.59
N ILE A 82 -6.02 -5.99 -2.94
CA ILE A 82 -5.75 -7.33 -3.47
C ILE A 82 -7.05 -8.16 -3.54
N ASN A 83 -7.89 -8.11 -2.50
CA ASN A 83 -9.15 -8.86 -2.48
C ASN A 83 -10.14 -8.35 -3.54
N THR A 84 -10.30 -7.03 -3.66
CA THR A 84 -11.14 -6.43 -4.70
C THR A 84 -10.65 -6.76 -6.10
N LEU A 85 -9.33 -6.68 -6.35
CA LEU A 85 -8.74 -7.10 -7.63
C LEU A 85 -8.93 -8.59 -7.94
N SER A 86 -8.82 -9.46 -6.91
CA SER A 86 -9.07 -10.90 -7.06
C SER A 86 -10.51 -11.18 -7.50
N ASN A 87 -11.49 -10.51 -6.90
CA ASN A 87 -12.89 -10.60 -7.33
C ASN A 87 -13.10 -9.97 -8.71
N ALA A 88 -12.40 -8.87 -9.02
CA ALA A 88 -12.49 -8.16 -10.29
C ALA A 88 -12.05 -9.00 -11.51
N SER A 89 -11.17 -9.98 -11.31
CA SER A 89 -10.74 -10.90 -12.37
C SER A 89 -11.92 -11.63 -13.05
N SER A 90 -13.02 -11.88 -12.31
CA SER A 90 -14.26 -12.47 -12.80
C SER A 90 -14.99 -11.60 -13.84
N TYR A 91 -14.73 -10.29 -13.86
CA TYR A 91 -15.33 -9.38 -14.83
C TYR A 91 -14.56 -9.31 -16.16
N ILE A 92 -13.31 -9.77 -16.21
CA ILE A 92 -12.51 -9.79 -17.45
C ILE A 92 -13.20 -10.74 -18.45
N GLY A 93 -13.40 -10.28 -19.69
CA GLY A 93 -14.13 -11.04 -20.71
C GLY A 93 -15.65 -11.10 -20.51
N LYS A 94 -16.22 -10.38 -19.53
CA LYS A 94 -17.67 -10.12 -19.44
C LYS A 94 -18.00 -8.77 -20.07
N THR A 95 -19.27 -8.58 -20.43
CA THR A 95 -19.79 -7.30 -20.91
C THR A 95 -20.28 -6.47 -19.73
N LEU A 96 -19.71 -5.27 -19.56
CA LEU A 96 -20.17 -4.27 -18.60
C LEU A 96 -20.93 -3.16 -19.30
N THR A 97 -22.01 -2.70 -18.66
CA THR A 97 -22.70 -1.45 -18.99
C THR A 97 -22.60 -0.49 -17.80
N SER A 98 -22.12 0.72 -18.07
CA SER A 98 -22.06 1.85 -17.13
C SER A 98 -23.44 2.15 -16.51
N ALA A 99 -23.45 2.69 -15.29
CA ALA A 99 -24.68 3.05 -14.58
C ALA A 99 -25.51 4.14 -15.28
N ASP A 100 -24.91 4.90 -16.21
CA ASP A 100 -25.60 5.87 -17.06
C ASP A 100 -26.05 5.30 -18.42
N GLU A 101 -25.87 3.99 -18.63
CA GLU A 101 -26.15 3.21 -19.84
C GLU A 101 -25.44 3.67 -21.14
N LYS A 102 -24.64 4.75 -21.11
CA LYS A 102 -23.98 5.31 -22.31
C LYS A 102 -22.76 4.52 -22.77
N THR A 103 -22.07 3.85 -21.85
CA THR A 103 -20.85 3.07 -22.14
C THR A 103 -21.13 1.59 -21.90
N THR A 104 -21.06 0.78 -22.95
CA THR A 104 -21.13 -0.68 -22.88
C THR A 104 -19.95 -1.30 -23.63
N GLY A 105 -19.33 -2.33 -23.06
CA GLY A 105 -18.25 -3.06 -23.73
C GLY A 105 -17.74 -4.27 -22.97
N VAL A 106 -16.98 -5.12 -23.66
CA VAL A 106 -16.31 -6.28 -23.07
C VAL A 106 -15.08 -5.80 -22.30
N VAL A 107 -14.90 -6.24 -21.06
CA VAL A 107 -13.75 -5.85 -20.22
C VAL A 107 -12.47 -6.52 -20.69
N ALA A 108 -11.46 -5.71 -21.02
CA ALA A 108 -10.12 -6.17 -21.35
C ALA A 108 -9.20 -6.24 -20.11
N SER A 109 -9.34 -5.29 -19.19
CA SER A 109 -8.53 -5.22 -17.97
C SER A 109 -9.27 -4.52 -16.84
N VAL A 110 -8.84 -4.77 -15.60
CA VAL A 110 -9.34 -4.13 -14.38
C VAL A 110 -8.19 -3.51 -13.58
N LYS A 111 -8.46 -2.37 -12.93
CA LYS A 111 -7.48 -1.61 -12.14
C LYS A 111 -8.16 -1.00 -10.91
N VAL A 112 -7.51 -1.12 -9.75
CA VAL A 112 -7.89 -0.36 -8.55
C VAL A 112 -7.27 1.04 -8.64
N THR A 113 -8.09 2.08 -8.50
CA THR A 113 -7.72 3.50 -8.42
C THR A 113 -8.24 4.09 -7.11
N SER A 114 -7.95 5.37 -6.85
CA SER A 114 -8.45 6.06 -5.64
C SER A 114 -9.99 6.16 -5.59
N ASP A 115 -10.66 6.07 -6.74
CA ASP A 115 -12.12 6.09 -6.89
C ASP A 115 -12.75 4.68 -6.80
N GLY A 116 -11.94 3.65 -6.53
CA GLY A 116 -12.35 2.26 -6.42
C GLY A 116 -11.91 1.40 -7.61
N LEU A 117 -12.72 0.40 -7.96
CA LEU A 117 -12.40 -0.54 -9.03
C LEU A 117 -12.85 0.02 -10.38
N THR A 118 -11.97 0.00 -11.38
CA THR A 118 -12.25 0.46 -12.75
C THR A 118 -11.97 -0.66 -13.75
N ALA A 119 -12.78 -0.74 -14.78
CA ALA A 119 -12.60 -1.62 -15.93
C ALA A 119 -12.31 -0.80 -17.19
N THR A 120 -11.37 -1.28 -18.01
CA THR A 120 -11.15 -0.77 -19.37
C THR A 120 -11.72 -1.78 -20.36
N THR A 121 -12.56 -1.32 -21.27
CA THR A 121 -13.16 -2.15 -22.32
C THR A 121 -12.16 -2.40 -23.46
N THR A 122 -12.41 -3.43 -24.27
CA THR A 122 -11.66 -3.69 -25.52
C THR A 122 -11.69 -2.52 -26.52
N THR A 123 -12.68 -1.64 -26.40
CA THR A 123 -12.81 -0.39 -27.18
C THR A 123 -12.11 0.82 -26.56
N GLY A 124 -11.42 0.65 -25.42
CA GLY A 124 -10.70 1.72 -24.73
C GLY A 124 -11.56 2.62 -23.83
N GLY A 125 -12.85 2.30 -23.64
CA GLY A 125 -13.72 3.01 -22.69
C GLY A 125 -13.45 2.58 -21.26
N THR A 126 -13.55 3.51 -20.30
CA THR A 126 -13.39 3.22 -18.87
C THR A 126 -14.73 3.23 -18.17
N ILE A 127 -15.03 2.19 -17.40
CA ILE A 127 -16.25 2.04 -16.59
C ILE A 127 -15.82 1.87 -15.13
N VAL A 128 -16.36 2.68 -14.22
CA VAL A 128 -16.17 2.49 -12.77
C VAL A 128 -17.09 1.36 -12.32
N ILE A 129 -16.53 0.35 -11.65
CA ILE A 129 -17.27 -0.78 -11.09
C ILE A 129 -17.78 -0.37 -9.71
N GLY A 130 -19.04 0.05 -9.66
CA GLY A 130 -19.73 0.49 -8.44
C GLY A 130 -21.21 0.10 -8.46
N SER A 131 -22.05 0.89 -7.79
CA SER A 131 -23.51 0.70 -7.82
C SER A 131 -24.10 1.03 -9.21
N GLY A 132 -25.14 0.29 -9.60
CA GLY A 132 -25.93 0.58 -10.81
C GLY A 132 -25.39 0.04 -12.14
N ILE A 133 -24.19 -0.53 -12.19
CA ILE A 133 -23.69 -1.19 -13.40
C ILE A 133 -24.48 -2.46 -13.72
N LYS A 134 -24.57 -2.82 -15.00
CA LYS A 134 -25.05 -4.15 -15.43
C LYS A 134 -23.87 -5.01 -15.87
N ILE A 135 -23.93 -6.30 -15.57
CA ILE A 135 -22.91 -7.29 -15.92
C ILE A 135 -23.61 -8.43 -16.65
N ALA A 136 -23.16 -8.74 -17.86
CA ALA A 136 -23.64 -9.87 -18.65
C ALA A 136 -22.44 -10.72 -19.09
N ASP A 137 -22.65 -12.04 -19.22
CA ASP A 137 -21.69 -12.85 -19.96
C ASP A 137 -21.62 -12.34 -21.41
N THR A 138 -20.40 -12.15 -21.92
CA THR A 138 -20.20 -11.80 -23.31
C THR A 138 -20.72 -12.97 -24.14
N ALA A 139 -21.83 -12.73 -24.85
CA ALA A 139 -22.51 -13.76 -25.60
C ALA A 139 -21.51 -14.48 -26.51
N THR A 140 -21.39 -15.79 -26.32
CA THR A 140 -20.76 -16.67 -27.32
C THR A 140 -21.48 -16.40 -28.63
N THR A 141 -20.80 -15.70 -29.54
CA THR A 141 -21.22 -15.65 -30.93
C THR A 141 -20.92 -17.03 -31.45
N ALA A 142 -21.94 -17.89 -31.46
CA ALA A 142 -21.83 -19.23 -32.00
C ALA A 142 -21.38 -19.12 -33.45
N SER A 143 -20.28 -19.80 -33.76
CA SER A 143 -19.74 -19.90 -35.12
C SER A 143 -20.45 -20.99 -35.93
#